data_AF-A0A9P9BLR7-F1
#
_entry.id   AF-A0A9P9BLR7-F1
#
_cell.length_a   1.000
_cell.length_b   1.000
_cell.length_c   1.000
_cell.angle_alpha   90.00
_cell.angle_beta   90.00
_cell.angle_gamma   90.00
#
_symmetry.space_group_name_H-M   'P 1'
#
loop_
_entity.id
_entity.type
_entity.pdbx_description
1 polymer ?
#
loop_
_entity_poly.entity_id
_entity_poly.type
_entity_poly.pdbx_seq_one_letter_code
_entity_poly.pdbx_strand_id
1 'polypeptide(L)'
;MQKTRTRTEQTIPASSRPLSPSMIDFEIRALGGMTTAFDTKPEELQNLKSPIPVGDRIIELNVENARLRREIDYYKTLTNEVLHPLLAHVRFHTQGLFSAVQRLDAKIEEANARL
;
A
#
# COMPACT_ATOMS: atom_id res chain seq x y z
N MET A 1 -26.71 -37.09 31.68
CA MET A 1 -25.34 -36.59 31.41
C MET A 1 -25.39 -35.70 30.17
N GLN A 2 -25.42 -34.37 30.36
CA GLN A 2 -25.45 -33.39 29.28
C GLN A 2 -24.01 -32.93 28.98
N LYS A 3 -23.56 -33.05 27.73
CA LYS A 3 -22.26 -32.52 27.28
C LYS A 3 -22.45 -31.07 26.85
N THR A 4 -22.02 -30.15 27.70
CA THR A 4 -21.92 -28.71 27.41
C THR A 4 -20.87 -28.50 26.33
N ARG A 5 -21.28 -28.09 25.12
CA ARG A 5 -20.35 -27.64 24.07
C ARG A 5 -19.89 -26.22 24.41
N THR A 6 -18.63 -26.11 24.79
CA THR A 6 -17.90 -24.85 24.91
C THR A 6 -17.91 -24.11 23.56
N ARG A 7 -18.43 -22.87 23.58
CA ARG A 7 -18.40 -21.92 22.46
C ARG A 7 -16.95 -21.49 22.26
N THR A 8 -16.29 -22.07 21.25
CA THR A 8 -14.99 -21.59 20.80
C THR A 8 -15.16 -20.19 20.21
N GLU A 9 -14.60 -19.19 20.87
CA GLU A 9 -14.48 -17.84 20.33
C GLU A 9 -13.63 -17.91 19.06
N GLN A 10 -14.28 -17.89 17.89
CA GLN A 10 -13.61 -17.70 16.62
C GLN A 10 -12.99 -16.30 16.62
N THR A 11 -11.68 -16.26 16.79
CA THR A 11 -10.88 -15.05 16.61
C THR A 11 -11.01 -14.61 15.16
N ILE A 12 -11.78 -13.55 14.94
CA ILE A 12 -12.00 -12.95 13.63
C ILE A 12 -10.64 -12.46 13.08
N PRO A 13 -10.18 -12.90 11.89
CA PRO A 13 -8.91 -12.48 11.32
C PRO A 13 -8.90 -10.97 11.05
N ALA A 14 -7.77 -10.32 11.36
CA ALA A 14 -7.59 -8.86 11.31
C ALA A 14 -7.91 -8.22 9.95
N SER A 15 -7.97 -9.00 8.86
CA SER A 15 -8.33 -8.57 7.51
C SER A 15 -9.82 -8.27 7.29
N SER A 16 -10.66 -8.43 8.31
CA SER A 16 -12.11 -8.17 8.24
C SER A 16 -12.54 -6.94 9.06
N ARG A 17 -11.59 -6.22 9.64
CA ARG A 17 -11.86 -4.91 10.26
C ARG A 17 -11.80 -3.83 9.19
N PRO A 18 -12.75 -2.88 9.15
CA PRO A 18 -12.62 -1.68 8.32
C PRO A 18 -11.29 -1.02 8.64
N LEU A 19 -10.57 -0.57 7.61
CA LEU A 19 -9.28 0.10 7.78
C LEU A 19 -9.53 1.38 8.57
N SER A 20 -9.12 1.39 9.85
CA SER A 20 -9.09 2.61 10.63
C SER A 20 -8.10 3.57 9.95
N PRO A 21 -8.45 4.84 9.73
CA PRO A 21 -7.56 5.80 9.11
C PRO A 21 -6.17 5.80 9.76
N SER A 22 -5.14 5.72 8.93
CA SER A 22 -3.73 5.84 9.31
C SER A 22 -3.27 7.29 9.22
N MET A 23 -2.08 7.62 9.75
CA MET A 23 -1.51 8.97 9.68
C MET A 23 -1.46 9.53 8.25
N ILE A 24 -1.20 8.67 7.27
CA ILE A 24 -1.13 9.03 5.85
C ILE A 24 -2.51 9.48 5.33
N ASP A 25 -3.60 8.84 5.79
CA ASP A 25 -4.96 9.22 5.42
C ASP A 25 -5.28 10.64 5.91
N PHE A 26 -4.85 10.99 7.13
CA PHE A 26 -5.01 12.34 7.67
C PHE A 26 -4.21 13.38 6.89
N GLU A 27 -2.99 13.07 6.48
CA GLU A 27 -2.16 13.95 5.66
C GLU A 27 -2.79 14.21 4.29
N ILE A 28 -3.29 13.16 3.61
CA ILE A 28 -3.97 13.28 2.32
C ILE A 28 -5.21 14.17 2.45
N ARG A 29 -6.00 14.01 3.52
CA ARG A 29 -7.17 14.85 3.78
C ARG A 29 -6.81 16.31 4.09
N ALA A 30 -5.72 16.54 4.83
CA ALA A 30 -5.23 17.90 5.12
C ALA A 30 -4.83 18.65 3.83
N LEU A 31 -4.42 17.93 2.80
CA LEU A 31 -4.09 18.45 1.47
C LEU A 31 -5.31 18.52 0.53
N GLY A 32 -6.52 18.26 1.02
CA GLY A 32 -7.76 18.30 0.25
C GLY A 32 -8.05 17.04 -0.58
N GLY A 33 -7.27 15.96 -0.39
CA GLY A 33 -7.53 14.66 -1.00
C GLY A 33 -8.57 13.83 -0.24
N MET A 34 -9.02 12.72 -0.85
CA MET A 34 -9.88 11.73 -0.21
C MET A 34 -9.20 10.37 -0.19
N THR A 35 -9.41 9.60 0.89
CA THR A 35 -8.96 8.21 1.00
C THR A 35 -10.11 7.32 1.42
N THR A 36 -10.08 6.07 0.95
CA THR A 36 -11.10 5.06 1.23
C THR A 36 -11.24 4.72 2.70
N ALA A 37 -10.24 5.04 3.53
CA ALA A 37 -10.28 4.85 4.97
C ALA A 37 -11.34 5.71 5.68
N PHE A 38 -11.73 6.85 5.08
CA PHE A 38 -12.80 7.70 5.59
C PHE A 38 -14.18 7.42 4.97
N ASP A 39 -14.21 6.68 3.86
CA ASP A 39 -15.44 6.40 3.11
C ASP A 39 -16.11 5.09 3.56
N THR A 40 -15.39 4.21 4.24
CA THR A 40 -15.94 2.91 4.65
C THR A 40 -16.43 2.93 6.09
N LYS A 41 -17.72 3.24 6.30
CA LYS A 41 -18.38 2.74 7.51
C LYS A 41 -18.59 1.24 7.35
N PRO A 42 -18.07 0.39 8.26
CA PRO A 42 -18.27 -1.07 8.20
C PRO A 42 -19.74 -1.48 8.07
N GLU A 43 -20.64 -0.72 8.71
CA GLU A 43 -22.08 -0.97 8.73
C GLU A 43 -22.73 -0.74 7.35
N GLU A 44 -22.25 0.23 6.57
CA GLU A 44 -22.77 0.53 5.23
C GLU A 44 -22.34 -0.53 4.20
N LEU A 45 -21.16 -1.13 4.38
CA LEU A 45 -20.67 -2.23 3.53
C LEU A 45 -21.40 -3.57 3.78
N GLN A 46 -21.81 -3.83 5.03
CA GLN A 46 -22.51 -5.06 5.41
C GLN A 46 -24.01 -4.99 5.11
N ASN A 47 -24.63 -3.81 5.22
CA ASN A 47 -26.07 -3.64 4.99
C ASN A 47 -26.49 -3.69 3.51
N LEU A 48 -25.54 -3.65 2.57
CA LEU A 48 -25.81 -3.68 1.12
C LEU A 48 -25.84 -5.09 0.50
N LYS A 49 -25.40 -6.14 1.21
CA LYS A 49 -25.41 -7.51 0.67
C LYS A 49 -26.48 -8.33 1.37
N SER A 50 -27.58 -8.59 0.65
CA SER A 50 -28.56 -9.61 1.03
C SER A 50 -27.84 -10.94 1.32
N PRO A 51 -28.32 -11.78 2.25
CA PRO A 51 -27.65 -13.04 2.59
C PRO A 51 -27.53 -13.93 1.34
N ILE A 52 -26.33 -14.00 0.78
CA ILE A 52 -26.03 -14.87 -0.35
C ILE A 52 -26.01 -16.31 0.17
N PRO A 53 -26.65 -17.28 -0.51
CA PRO A 53 -26.52 -18.70 -0.15
C PRO A 53 -25.05 -19.10 -0.01
N VAL A 54 -24.74 -19.93 0.99
CA VAL A 54 -23.34 -20.25 1.34
C VAL A 54 -22.53 -20.77 0.14
N GLY A 55 -23.15 -21.56 -0.74
CA GLY A 55 -22.50 -22.05 -1.96
C GLY A 55 -22.07 -20.94 -2.92
N ASP A 56 -22.97 -19.97 -3.17
CA ASP A 56 -22.70 -18.83 -4.04
C ASP A 56 -21.65 -17.90 -3.42
N ARG A 57 -21.66 -17.76 -2.09
CA ARG A 57 -20.65 -16.99 -1.36
C ARG A 57 -19.26 -17.62 -1.47
N ILE A 58 -19.15 -18.94 -1.48
CA ILE A 58 -17.88 -19.64 -1.68
C ILE A 58 -17.34 -19.38 -3.10
N ILE A 59 -18.21 -19.39 -4.11
CA ILE A 59 -17.81 -19.12 -5.50
C ILE A 59 -17.30 -17.68 -5.63
N GLU A 60 -18.04 -16.69 -5.10
CA GLU A 60 -17.63 -15.28 -5.10
C GLU A 60 -16.26 -15.10 -4.44
N LEU A 61 -16.07 -15.68 -3.25
CA LEU A 61 -14.81 -15.58 -2.51
C LEU A 61 -13.65 -16.25 -3.24
N ASN A 62 -13.88 -17.36 -3.95
CA ASN A 62 -12.83 -18.01 -4.74
C ASN A 62 -12.39 -17.15 -5.94
N VAL A 63 -13.35 -16.50 -6.61
CA VAL A 63 -13.06 -15.56 -7.71
C VAL A 63 -12.28 -14.36 -7.18
N GLU A 64 -12.72 -13.78 -6.06
CA GLU A 64 -12.05 -12.67 -5.40
C GLU A 64 -10.62 -13.06 -4.96
N ASN A 65 -10.45 -14.23 -4.34
CA ASN A 65 -9.13 -14.74 -3.95
C ASN A 65 -8.19 -14.91 -5.15
N ALA A 66 -8.70 -15.45 -6.26
CA ALA A 66 -7.93 -15.60 -7.50
C ALA A 66 -7.54 -14.24 -8.11
N ARG A 67 -8.41 -13.24 -8.02
CA ARG A 67 -8.11 -11.86 -8.42
C ARG A 67 -7.01 -11.25 -7.53
N LEU A 68 -7.16 -11.36 -6.21
CA LEU A 68 -6.21 -10.81 -5.26
C LEU A 68 -4.81 -11.44 -5.42
N ARG A 69 -4.73 -12.74 -5.72
CA ARG A 69 -3.44 -13.40 -6.02
C ARG A 69 -2.76 -12.80 -7.25
N ARG A 70 -3.50 -12.59 -8.33
CA ARG A 70 -2.97 -11.94 -9.54
C ARG A 70 -2.51 -10.51 -9.27
N GLU A 71 -3.26 -9.78 -8.45
CA GLU A 71 -2.90 -8.42 -8.07
C GLU A 71 -1.62 -8.38 -7.22
N ILE A 72 -1.47 -9.31 -6.27
CA ILE A 72 -0.23 -9.48 -5.51
C ILE A 72 0.96 -9.77 -6.43
N ASP A 73 0.79 -10.69 -7.38
CA ASP A 73 1.86 -11.06 -8.31
C ASP A 73 2.25 -9.88 -9.21
N TYR A 74 1.26 -9.12 -9.71
CA TYR A 74 1.48 -7.89 -10.46
C TYR A 74 2.33 -6.88 -9.67
N TYR A 75 1.95 -6.59 -8.41
CA TYR A 75 2.70 -5.61 -7.62
C TYR A 75 4.10 -6.10 -7.23
N LYS A 76 4.29 -7.41 -7.03
CA LYS A 76 5.63 -7.98 -6.85
C LYS A 76 6.51 -7.75 -8.08
N THR A 77 5.98 -8.06 -9.26
CA THR A 77 6.67 -7.83 -10.54
C THR A 77 6.98 -6.34 -10.73
N LEU A 78 5.99 -5.46 -10.57
CA LEU A 78 6.19 -4.00 -10.69
C LEU A 78 7.30 -3.51 -9.76
N THR A 79 7.27 -3.94 -8.51
CA THR A 79 8.26 -3.49 -7.51
C THR A 79 9.65 -4.02 -7.86
N ASN A 80 9.78 -5.32 -8.14
CA ASN A 80 11.08 -5.98 -8.27
C ASN A 80 11.73 -5.76 -9.63
N GLU A 81 10.94 -5.77 -10.70
CA GLU A 81 11.45 -5.72 -12.07
C GLU A 81 11.51 -4.31 -12.64
N VAL A 82 10.73 -3.36 -12.10
CA VAL A 82 10.65 -2.00 -12.63
C VAL A 82 11.14 -0.97 -11.63
N LEU A 83 10.50 -0.90 -10.45
CA LEU A 83 10.75 0.21 -9.52
C LEU A 83 12.13 0.14 -8.87
N HIS A 84 12.59 -1.04 -8.44
CA HIS A 84 13.93 -1.20 -7.86
C HIS A 84 15.05 -0.85 -8.86
N PRO A 85 15.06 -1.38 -10.11
CA PRO A 85 16.06 -0.98 -11.10
C PRO A 85 16.01 0.51 -11.43
N LEU A 86 14.81 1.08 -11.59
CA LEU A 86 14.65 2.51 -11.87
C LEU A 86 15.23 3.36 -10.74
N LEU A 87 14.97 3.01 -9.48
CA LEU A 87 15.51 3.72 -8.32
C LEU A 87 17.04 3.70 -8.31
N ALA A 88 17.65 2.58 -8.69
CA ALA A 88 19.11 2.48 -8.81
C ALA A 88 19.66 3.43 -9.88
N HIS A 89 18.99 3.56 -11.03
CA HIS A 89 19.39 4.47 -12.10
C HIS A 89 19.25 5.93 -11.67
N VAL A 90 18.13 6.28 -11.04
CA VAL A 90 17.90 7.64 -10.50
C VAL A 90 18.97 8.00 -9.48
N ARG A 91 19.31 7.09 -8.55
CA ARG A 91 20.40 7.29 -7.59
C ARG A 91 21.74 7.51 -8.26
N PHE A 92 22.08 6.68 -9.26
CA PHE A 92 23.33 6.82 -9.99
C PHE A 92 23.45 8.20 -10.68
N HIS A 93 22.40 8.62 -11.40
CA HIS A 93 22.42 9.89 -12.11
C HIS A 93 22.43 11.09 -11.16
N THR A 94 21.65 11.06 -10.08
CA THR A 94 21.63 12.15 -9.08
C THR A 94 22.97 12.30 -8.38
N GLN A 95 23.64 11.19 -8.01
CA GLN A 95 24.99 11.21 -7.46
C GLN A 95 26.01 11.77 -8.47
N GLY A 96 25.93 11.33 -9.72
CA GLY A 96 26.80 11.81 -10.79
C GLY A 96 26.67 13.32 -11.02
N LEU A 97 25.44 13.84 -11.04
CA LEU A 97 25.17 15.26 -11.16
C LEU A 97 25.70 16.04 -9.96
N PHE A 98 25.45 15.55 -8.74
CA PHE A 98 25.94 16.18 -7.52
C PHE A 98 27.48 16.29 -7.51
N SER A 99 28.18 15.21 -7.86
CA SER A 99 29.64 15.23 -7.98
C SER A 99 30.13 16.18 -9.08
N ALA A 100 29.38 16.34 -10.17
CA ALA A 100 29.74 17.27 -11.23
C ALA A 100 29.63 18.73 -10.76
N VAL A 101 28.54 19.07 -10.05
CA VAL A 101 28.34 20.40 -9.46
C VAL A 101 29.45 20.72 -8.46
N GLN A 102 29.76 19.81 -7.53
CA GLN A 102 30.84 20.01 -6.56
C GLN A 102 32.20 20.28 -7.22
N ARG A 103 32.51 19.59 -8.33
CA ARG A 103 33.76 19.82 -9.07
C ARG A 103 33.79 21.18 -9.76
N LEU A 104 32.63 21.67 -10.23
CA LEU A 104 32.54 23.00 -10.84
C LEU A 104 32.68 24.09 -9.77
N ASP A 105 31.99 23.94 -8.64
CA ASP A 105 32.09 24.87 -7.52
C ASP A 105 33.54 24.97 -7.01
N ALA A 106 34.23 23.84 -6.83
CA ALA A 106 35.63 23.85 -6.43
C ALA A 106 36.53 24.60 -7.42
N LYS A 107 36.30 24.46 -8.73
CA LYS A 107 37.05 25.19 -9.77
C LYS A 107 36.76 26.69 -9.75
N ILE A 108 35.52 27.08 -9.46
CA ILE A 108 35.12 28.49 -9.33
C ILE A 108 35.84 29.11 -8.12
N GLU A 109 35.85 28.42 -6.98
CA GLU A 109 36.57 28.88 -5.77
C GLU A 109 38.08 29.01 -6.03
N GLU A 110 38.70 28.02 -6.69
CA GLU A 110 40.11 28.10 -7.08
C GLU A 110 40.41 29.27 -8.01
N ALA A 111 39.51 29.58 -8.95
CA ALA A 111 39.67 30.70 -9.87
C ALA A 111 39.53 32.04 -9.14
N ASN A 112 38.54 32.16 -8.25
CA ASN A 112 38.32 33.36 -7.44
C ASN A 112 39.49 33.64 -6.50
N ALA A 113 40.12 32.61 -5.94
CA ALA A 113 41.28 32.77 -5.06
C ALA A 113 42.57 33.23 -5.78
N ARG A 114 42.59 33.22 -7.12
CA ARG A 114 43.74 33.67 -7.94
C ARG A 114 43.59 35.09 -8.49
N LEU A 115 42.43 35.70 -8.30
CA LEU A 115 42.14 37.10 -8.65
C LEU A 115 42.42 38.02 -7.46
#